data_AF-A0AAV4SCV4-F1
#
_entry.id   AF-A0AAV4SCV4-F1
#
_cell.length_a   1.000
_cell.length_b   1.000
_cell.length_c   1.000
_cell.angle_alpha   90.00
_cell.angle_beta   90.00
_cell.angle_gamma   90.00
#
_symmetry.space_group_name_H-M   'P 1'
#
loop_
_entity.id
_entity.type
_entity.pdbx_description
1 polymer ?
#
loop_
_entity_poly.entity_id
_entity_poly.type
_entity_poly.pdbx_seq_one_letter_code
_entity_poly.pdbx_strand_id
1 'polypeptide(L)'
;MIEDMATEILNEFCQDSEVPVAVRLGILQLLEKTNFISPEYCDLLLLYRTQAVVSSMWPNLQVSEEEVADDFQRKILFDSLLCQCKTVEHFSSLAKLLCHWPAFTPSETWSCHDEPWTKLLCRMVSLTTKEALSTAVSVMEKALSFPNFNFENCQEVFNKFKEQNSILQTLKCALITNHDALHSEAVKLLKSIPKVTADDYDCELLDLILKRSLTVQIISTDLYKPVIEFLLHCQDDNVQEDYKIMDTVIKEINEAGYCFEAGSLSLIKTSTHSGLSTFSSAIRILQE
;
A
#
# COMPACT_ATOMS: atom_id res chain seq x y z
N MET A 1 -28.27 12.61 30.89
CA MET A 1 -29.51 11.81 31.11
C MET A 1 -29.75 10.81 29.99
N ILE A 2 -29.87 11.20 28.71
CA ILE A 2 -30.00 10.22 27.60
C ILE A 2 -28.67 9.51 27.32
N GLU A 3 -27.55 10.24 27.35
CA GLU A 3 -26.20 9.64 27.21
C GLU A 3 -25.90 8.67 28.35
N ASP A 4 -26.20 9.03 29.60
CA ASP A 4 -25.99 8.15 30.76
C ASP A 4 -26.80 6.85 30.68
N MET A 5 -28.07 6.91 30.27
CA MET A 5 -28.90 5.72 30.05
C MET A 5 -28.39 4.87 28.88
N ALA A 6 -27.91 5.50 27.80
CA ALA A 6 -27.33 4.78 26.67
C ALA A 6 -26.04 4.05 27.09
N THR A 7 -25.21 4.67 27.93
CA THR A 7 -23.99 4.05 28.47
C THR A 7 -24.28 2.90 29.43
N GLU A 8 -25.31 3.00 30.28
CA GLU A 8 -25.72 1.89 31.16
C GLU A 8 -26.20 0.68 30.36
N ILE A 9 -27.05 0.90 29.35
CA ILE A 9 -27.55 -0.17 28.48
C ILE A 9 -26.40 -0.81 27.68
N LEU A 10 -25.44 0.00 27.21
CA LEU A 10 -24.24 -0.50 26.54
C LEU A 10 -23.36 -1.34 27.48
N ASN A 11 -23.22 -0.91 28.73
CA ASN A 11 -22.44 -1.64 29.72
C ASN A 11 -23.05 -3.02 30.00
N GLU A 12 -24.36 -3.06 30.27
CA GLU A 12 -25.10 -4.32 30.49
C GLU A 12 -24.96 -5.25 29.29
N PHE A 13 -25.06 -4.72 28.07
CA PHE A 13 -24.92 -5.50 26.85
C PHE A 13 -23.49 -6.01 26.60
N CYS A 14 -22.48 -5.19 26.87
CA CYS A 14 -21.07 -5.57 26.72
C CYS A 14 -20.65 -6.65 27.73
N GLN A 15 -21.20 -6.60 28.94
CA GLN A 15 -20.95 -7.57 30.01
C GLN A 15 -21.79 -8.85 29.89
N ASP A 16 -22.80 -8.88 29.03
CA ASP A 16 -23.63 -10.07 28.81
C ASP A 16 -22.87 -11.19 28.10
N SER A 17 -22.58 -12.27 28.84
CA SER A 17 -21.89 -13.46 28.33
C SER A 17 -22.74 -14.30 27.37
N GLU A 18 -24.07 -14.15 27.39
CA GLU A 18 -24.98 -14.86 26.49
C GLU A 18 -24.96 -14.25 25.08
N VAL A 19 -24.52 -13.00 24.95
CA VAL A 19 -24.41 -12.32 23.65
C VAL A 19 -23.10 -12.72 22.95
N PRO A 20 -23.16 -13.22 21.70
CA PRO A 20 -21.97 -13.58 20.94
C PRO A 20 -21.02 -12.39 20.77
N VAL A 21 -19.71 -12.63 20.90
CA VAL A 21 -18.65 -11.61 20.76
C VAL A 21 -18.75 -10.87 19.41
N ALA A 22 -19.16 -11.55 18.34
CA ALA A 22 -19.37 -10.94 17.03
C ALA A 22 -20.45 -9.85 17.02
N VAL A 23 -21.53 -10.03 17.79
CA VAL A 23 -22.61 -9.04 17.91
C VAL A 23 -22.16 -7.86 18.75
N ARG A 24 -21.48 -8.11 19.88
CA ARG A 24 -20.86 -7.07 20.72
C ARG A 24 -19.86 -6.23 19.95
N LEU A 25 -18.97 -6.86 19.18
CA LEU A 25 -18.03 -6.19 18.30
C LEU A 25 -18.73 -5.33 17.24
N GLY A 26 -19.79 -5.84 16.61
CA GLY A 26 -20.54 -5.11 15.59
C GLY A 26 -21.16 -3.81 16.12
N ILE A 27 -21.72 -3.83 17.33
CA ILE A 27 -22.30 -2.63 17.95
C ILE A 27 -21.22 -1.62 18.32
N LEU A 28 -20.11 -2.06 18.94
CA LEU A 28 -19.00 -1.16 19.26
C LEU A 28 -18.39 -0.55 17.99
N GLN A 29 -18.26 -1.30 16.89
CA GLN A 29 -17.81 -0.73 15.60
C GLN A 29 -18.76 0.33 15.03
N LEU A 30 -20.07 0.20 15.23
CA LEU A 30 -21.04 1.22 14.83
C LEU A 30 -20.92 2.49 15.68
N LEU A 31 -20.65 2.33 16.98
CA LEU A 31 -20.45 3.45 17.90
C LEU A 31 -19.17 4.22 17.60
N GLU A 32 -18.09 3.51 17.22
CA GLU A 32 -16.85 4.15 16.81
C GLU A 32 -17.07 5.04 15.58
N LYS A 33 -17.80 4.54 14.58
CA LYS A 33 -18.13 5.29 13.35
C LYS A 33 -18.99 6.53 13.60
N THR A 34 -19.66 6.59 14.76
CA THR A 34 -20.52 7.71 15.14
C THR A 34 -19.85 8.64 16.17
N ASN A 35 -18.58 8.40 16.52
CA ASN A 35 -17.79 9.16 17.51
C ASN A 35 -18.40 9.23 18.92
N PHE A 36 -19.27 8.28 19.30
CA PHE A 36 -19.92 8.24 20.62
C PHE A 36 -19.30 7.24 21.60
N ILE A 37 -18.11 6.71 21.31
CA ILE A 37 -17.44 5.77 22.21
C ILE A 37 -16.80 6.51 23.38
N SER A 38 -17.20 6.13 24.59
CA SER A 38 -16.50 6.50 25.82
C SER A 38 -15.15 5.75 25.91
N PRO A 39 -14.09 6.35 26.48
CA PRO A 39 -12.77 5.74 26.61
C PRO A 39 -12.78 4.33 27.21
N GLU A 40 -13.67 4.05 28.16
CA GLU A 40 -13.82 2.74 28.81
C GLU A 40 -14.18 1.62 27.83
N TYR A 41 -14.87 1.94 26.74
CA TYR A 41 -15.22 0.98 25.70
C TYR A 41 -14.19 0.90 24.57
N CYS A 42 -13.19 1.79 24.53
CA CYS A 42 -12.08 1.70 23.58
C CYS A 42 -11.22 0.46 23.86
N ASP A 43 -10.92 0.21 25.13
CA ASP A 43 -10.10 -0.94 25.55
C ASP A 43 -10.86 -2.26 25.32
N LEU A 44 -12.16 -2.28 25.62
CA LEU A 44 -13.01 -3.42 25.35
C LEU A 44 -13.16 -3.70 23.84
N LEU A 45 -13.31 -2.64 23.04
CA LEU A 45 -13.36 -2.74 21.58
C LEU A 45 -12.04 -3.28 21.02
N LEU A 46 -10.91 -2.82 21.54
CA LEU A 46 -9.58 -3.32 21.17
C LEU A 46 -9.45 -4.82 21.50
N LEU A 47 -9.89 -5.24 22.69
CA LEU A 47 -9.91 -6.64 23.10
C LEU A 47 -10.77 -7.48 22.16
N TYR A 48 -12.02 -7.10 21.90
CA TYR A 48 -12.91 -7.88 21.03
C TYR A 48 -12.46 -7.93 19.58
N ARG A 49 -11.87 -6.85 19.04
CA ARG A 49 -11.24 -6.88 17.71
C ARG A 49 -10.09 -7.87 17.67
N THR A 50 -9.23 -7.83 18.69
CA THR A 50 -8.08 -8.72 18.79
C THR A 50 -8.52 -10.16 18.91
N GLN A 51 -9.48 -10.46 19.79
CA GLN A 51 -10.08 -11.78 19.93
C GLN A 51 -10.71 -12.26 18.63
N ALA A 52 -11.50 -11.44 17.93
CA ALA A 52 -12.15 -11.84 16.69
C ALA A 52 -11.16 -12.24 15.59
N VAL A 53 -10.06 -11.49 15.44
CA VAL A 53 -9.00 -11.82 14.48
C VAL A 53 -8.23 -13.06 14.93
N VAL A 54 -7.88 -13.13 16.21
CA VAL A 54 -7.05 -14.21 16.75
C VAL A 54 -7.80 -15.53 16.78
N SER A 55 -9.04 -15.57 17.26
CA SER A 55 -9.83 -16.80 17.32
C SER A 55 -10.13 -17.37 15.92
N SER A 56 -10.19 -16.51 14.90
CA SER A 56 -10.42 -16.94 13.52
C SER A 56 -9.20 -17.63 12.91
N MET A 57 -7.98 -17.19 13.22
CA MET A 57 -6.74 -17.70 12.59
C MET A 57 -5.93 -18.63 13.50
N TRP A 58 -6.05 -18.45 14.82
CA TRP A 58 -5.40 -19.23 15.87
C TRP A 58 -6.45 -19.69 16.88
N PRO A 59 -7.31 -20.67 16.53
CA PRO A 59 -8.45 -21.07 17.37
C PRO A 59 -8.06 -21.64 18.75
N ASN A 60 -6.81 -22.08 18.90
CA ASN A 60 -6.28 -22.59 20.17
C ASN A 60 -5.75 -21.48 21.10
N LEU A 61 -5.67 -20.24 20.62
CA LEU A 61 -5.17 -19.11 21.39
C LEU A 61 -6.35 -18.30 21.93
N GLN A 62 -6.35 -18.04 23.23
CA GLN A 62 -7.31 -17.19 23.91
C GLN A 62 -6.60 -15.91 24.31
N VAL A 63 -7.13 -14.76 23.90
CA VAL A 63 -6.57 -13.45 24.24
C VAL A 63 -7.32 -12.86 25.42
N SER A 64 -6.58 -12.53 26.47
CA SER A 64 -7.06 -11.88 27.68
C SER A 64 -6.95 -10.36 27.60
N GLU A 65 -7.60 -9.67 28.53
CA GLU A 65 -7.53 -8.20 28.66
C GLU A 65 -6.10 -7.73 28.99
N GLU A 66 -5.37 -8.47 29.82
CA GLU A 66 -3.99 -8.17 30.20
C GLU A 66 -3.04 -8.15 28.99
N GLU A 67 -3.27 -9.00 27.99
CA GLU A 67 -2.43 -9.10 26.78
C GLU A 67 -2.61 -7.93 25.81
N VAL A 68 -3.68 -7.14 25.98
CA VAL A 68 -3.95 -5.95 25.15
C VAL A 68 -3.93 -4.64 25.92
N ALA A 69 -3.66 -4.69 27.23
CA ALA A 69 -3.76 -3.56 28.15
C ALA A 69 -2.79 -2.42 27.84
N ASP A 70 -1.58 -2.72 27.37
CA ASP A 70 -0.55 -1.73 27.08
C ASP A 70 0.31 -2.09 25.86
N ASP A 71 1.13 -1.15 25.41
CA ASP A 71 2.04 -1.30 24.27
C ASP A 71 3.01 -2.48 24.41
N PHE A 72 3.49 -2.75 25.62
CA PHE A 72 4.44 -3.83 25.88
C PHE A 72 3.76 -5.19 25.77
N GLN A 73 2.59 -5.36 26.37
CA GLN A 73 1.81 -6.61 26.29
C GLN A 73 1.35 -6.88 24.86
N ARG A 74 0.84 -5.87 24.16
CA ARG A 74 0.46 -5.99 22.75
C ARG A 74 1.63 -6.40 21.87
N LYS A 75 2.83 -5.92 22.18
CA LYS A 75 4.04 -6.31 21.44
C LYS A 75 4.43 -7.77 21.70
N ILE A 76 4.34 -8.25 22.94
CA ILE A 76 4.56 -9.67 23.26
C ILE A 76 3.56 -10.54 22.50
N LEU A 77 2.27 -10.18 22.52
CA LEU A 77 1.23 -10.88 21.78
C LEU A 77 1.54 -10.89 20.27
N PHE A 78 1.92 -9.75 19.71
CA PHE A 78 2.31 -9.64 18.30
C PHE A 78 3.49 -10.54 17.93
N ASP A 79 4.58 -10.49 18.70
CA ASP A 79 5.78 -11.29 18.43
C ASP A 79 5.46 -12.79 18.54
N SER A 80 4.61 -13.19 19.49
CA SER A 80 4.11 -14.57 19.63
C SER A 80 3.28 -15.01 18.41
N LEU A 81 2.33 -14.19 17.97
CA LEU A 81 1.51 -14.47 16.77
C LEU A 81 2.37 -14.54 15.50
N LEU A 82 3.32 -13.62 15.36
CA LEU A 82 4.25 -13.57 14.23
C LEU A 82 5.11 -14.83 14.13
N CYS A 83 5.54 -15.39 15.27
CA CYS A 83 6.27 -16.66 15.32
C CYS A 83 5.43 -17.85 14.85
N GLN A 84 4.10 -17.78 14.97
CA GLN A 84 3.17 -18.80 14.52
C GLN A 84 2.71 -18.60 13.06
N CYS A 85 3.05 -17.48 12.42
CA CYS A 85 2.71 -17.20 11.03
C CYS A 85 3.46 -18.15 10.06
N LYS A 86 2.71 -18.73 9.11
CA LYS A 86 3.22 -19.71 8.13
C LYS A 86 2.62 -19.51 6.74
N THR A 87 1.39 -19.02 6.67
CA THR A 87 0.64 -18.78 5.43
C THR A 87 0.42 -17.29 5.22
N VAL A 88 0.20 -16.88 3.96
CA VAL A 88 -0.14 -15.49 3.59
C VAL A 88 -1.36 -14.98 4.36
N GLU A 89 -2.33 -15.86 4.65
CA GLU A 89 -3.53 -15.54 5.44
C GLU A 89 -3.21 -15.18 6.89
N HIS A 90 -2.24 -15.86 7.53
CA HIS A 90 -1.79 -15.50 8.88
C HIS A 90 -1.22 -14.06 8.87
N PHE A 91 -0.33 -13.76 7.93
CA PHE A 91 0.28 -12.43 7.80
C PHE A 91 -0.76 -11.35 7.47
N SER A 92 -1.70 -11.62 6.56
CA SER A 92 -2.76 -10.70 6.21
C SER A 92 -3.69 -10.40 7.39
N SER A 93 -3.96 -11.39 8.23
CA SER A 93 -4.76 -11.22 9.44
C SER A 93 -4.01 -10.45 10.51
N LEU A 94 -2.71 -10.67 10.64
CA LEU A 94 -1.86 -9.91 11.54
C LEU A 94 -1.70 -8.44 11.08
N ALA A 95 -1.62 -8.18 9.77
CA ALA A 95 -1.67 -6.82 9.21
C ALA A 95 -2.99 -6.12 9.52
N LYS A 96 -4.13 -6.84 9.40
CA LYS A 96 -5.43 -6.30 9.81
C LYS A 96 -5.43 -5.96 11.28
N LEU A 97 -4.86 -6.82 12.14
CA LEU A 97 -4.78 -6.54 13.57
C LEU A 97 -4.01 -5.24 13.86
N LEU A 98 -2.84 -5.06 13.26
CA LEU A 98 -2.07 -3.82 13.38
C LEU A 98 -2.84 -2.57 12.91
N CYS A 99 -3.71 -2.70 11.89
CA CYS A 99 -4.56 -1.58 11.46
C CYS A 99 -5.56 -1.11 12.53
N HIS A 100 -5.98 -2.02 13.41
CA HIS A 100 -6.98 -1.72 14.46
C HIS A 100 -6.33 -1.36 15.80
N TRP A 101 -5.04 -1.61 15.94
CA TRP A 101 -4.30 -1.37 17.16
C TRP A 101 -3.84 0.09 17.24
N PRO A 102 -3.89 0.71 18.43
CA PRO A 102 -3.20 1.97 18.66
C PRO A 102 -1.73 1.89 18.26
N ALA A 103 -1.21 2.96 17.65
CA ALA A 103 0.20 3.02 17.26
C ALA A 103 1.10 2.78 18.47
N PHE A 104 2.11 1.95 18.29
CA PHE A 104 3.07 1.63 19.34
C PHE A 104 4.01 2.81 19.60
N THR A 105 4.22 3.14 20.87
CA THR A 105 5.13 4.19 21.28
C THR A 105 6.58 3.74 21.08
N PRO A 106 7.40 4.48 20.32
CA PRO A 106 8.81 4.17 20.20
C PRO A 106 9.56 4.26 21.52
N SER A 107 10.28 3.19 21.87
CA SER A 107 11.27 3.20 22.95
C SER A 107 12.61 3.74 22.43
N GLU A 108 13.41 4.36 23.29
CA GLU A 108 14.78 4.80 22.94
C GLU A 108 15.68 3.64 22.47
N THR A 109 15.36 2.41 22.88
CA THR A 109 16.05 1.18 22.47
C THR A 109 15.52 0.58 21.16
N TRP A 110 14.50 1.19 20.55
CA TRP A 110 13.79 0.59 19.42
C TRP A 110 14.56 0.78 18.12
N SER A 111 15.02 -0.31 17.52
CA SER A 111 15.57 -0.29 16.17
C SER A 111 14.46 -0.39 15.11
N CYS A 112 14.77 -0.08 13.85
CA CYS A 112 13.82 -0.28 12.75
C CYS A 112 13.35 -1.75 12.64
N HIS A 113 14.17 -2.73 13.05
CA HIS A 113 13.81 -4.16 13.04
C HIS A 113 12.85 -4.56 14.15
N ASP A 114 12.67 -3.71 15.15
CA ASP A 114 11.79 -4.01 16.26
C ASP A 114 10.36 -3.48 16.04
N GLU A 115 10.17 -2.66 15.00
CA GLU A 115 8.90 -2.06 14.63
C GLU A 115 7.97 -3.14 14.01
N PRO A 116 6.68 -3.24 14.42
CA PRO A 116 5.82 -4.37 14.07
C PRO A 116 5.53 -4.48 12.57
N TRP A 117 5.31 -3.37 11.85
CA TRP A 117 5.09 -3.40 10.40
C TRP A 117 6.32 -3.93 9.66
N THR A 118 7.52 -3.50 10.06
CA THR A 118 8.80 -3.92 9.49
C THR A 118 9.03 -5.41 9.73
N LYS A 119 8.84 -5.88 10.97
CA LYS A 119 8.91 -7.31 11.31
C LYS A 119 7.95 -8.15 10.48
N LEU A 120 6.69 -7.69 10.38
CA LEU A 120 5.64 -8.38 9.63
C LEU A 120 6.03 -8.51 8.15
N LEU A 121 6.38 -7.38 7.52
CA LEU A 121 6.76 -7.31 6.11
C LEU A 121 8.01 -8.15 5.83
N CYS A 122 9.06 -8.03 6.62
CA CYS A 122 10.29 -8.80 6.41
C CYS A 122 10.05 -10.31 6.55
N ARG A 123 9.23 -10.76 7.52
CA ARG A 123 8.87 -12.17 7.68
C ARG A 123 7.97 -12.67 6.55
N MET A 124 7.05 -11.84 6.06
CA MET A 124 6.18 -12.17 4.94
C MET A 124 6.97 -12.32 3.63
N VAL A 125 7.87 -11.38 3.35
CA VAL A 125 8.77 -11.41 2.18
C VAL A 125 9.69 -12.64 2.22
N SER A 126 10.06 -13.10 3.42
CA SER A 126 10.88 -14.32 3.60
C SER A 126 10.18 -15.62 3.20
N LEU A 127 8.85 -15.63 2.95
CA LEU A 127 8.15 -16.81 2.42
C LEU A 127 8.46 -17.08 0.94
N THR A 128 9.01 -16.09 0.22
CA THR A 128 9.45 -16.15 -1.18
C THR A 128 8.39 -16.50 -2.23
N THR A 129 7.13 -16.72 -1.83
CA THR A 129 6.03 -16.99 -2.75
C THR A 129 5.55 -15.72 -3.46
N LYS A 130 5.15 -15.82 -4.73
CA LYS A 130 4.63 -14.68 -5.51
C LYS A 130 3.41 -14.01 -4.83
N GLU A 131 2.55 -14.82 -4.21
CA GLU A 131 1.40 -14.37 -3.43
C GLU A 131 1.84 -13.59 -2.17
N ALA A 132 2.85 -14.07 -1.44
CA ALA A 132 3.35 -13.37 -0.26
C ALA A 132 3.97 -12.03 -0.63
N LEU A 133 4.75 -11.97 -1.72
CA LEU A 133 5.39 -10.73 -2.16
C LEU A 133 4.37 -9.68 -2.63
N SER A 134 3.37 -10.08 -3.42
CA SER A 134 2.29 -9.18 -3.84
C SER A 134 1.47 -8.68 -2.66
N THR A 135 1.12 -9.56 -1.73
CA THR A 135 0.38 -9.17 -0.52
C THR A 135 1.23 -8.28 0.39
N ALA A 136 2.54 -8.52 0.50
CA ALA A 136 3.45 -7.68 1.27
C ALA A 136 3.50 -6.25 0.72
N VAL A 137 3.45 -6.07 -0.60
CA VAL A 137 3.33 -4.73 -1.22
C VAL A 137 2.05 -4.02 -0.78
N SER A 138 0.89 -4.68 -0.83
CA SER A 138 -0.38 -4.10 -0.36
C SER A 138 -0.40 -3.85 1.16
N VAL A 139 0.31 -4.66 1.96
CA VAL A 139 0.47 -4.42 3.40
C VAL A 139 1.37 -3.22 3.65
N MET A 140 2.40 -3.01 2.83
CA MET A 140 3.30 -1.87 2.93
C MET A 140 2.57 -0.55 2.65
N GLU A 141 1.66 -0.51 1.69
CA GLU A 141 0.79 0.67 1.44
C GLU A 141 0.02 1.08 2.70
N LYS A 142 -0.50 0.10 3.44
CA LYS A 142 -1.18 0.35 4.71
C LYS A 142 -0.21 0.85 5.77
N ALA A 143 0.95 0.22 5.90
CA ALA A 143 1.99 0.61 6.85
C ALA A 143 2.43 2.08 6.66
N LEU A 144 2.53 2.56 5.42
CA LEU A 144 2.89 3.94 5.10
C LEU A 144 1.87 4.99 5.57
N SER A 145 0.63 4.59 5.87
CA SER A 145 -0.36 5.49 6.48
C SER A 145 -0.13 5.71 7.98
N PHE A 146 0.77 4.94 8.61
CA PHE A 146 1.07 5.04 10.03
C PHE A 146 2.28 5.97 10.28
N PRO A 147 2.20 6.89 11.25
CA PRO A 147 3.21 7.92 11.46
C PRO A 147 4.57 7.36 11.93
N ASN A 148 4.58 6.19 12.55
CA ASN A 148 5.79 5.59 13.13
C ASN A 148 6.58 4.75 12.11
N PHE A 149 6.04 4.53 10.90
CA PHE A 149 6.70 3.78 9.85
C PHE A 149 7.58 4.72 9.02
N ASN A 150 8.87 4.78 9.34
CA ASN A 150 9.78 5.79 8.83
C ASN A 150 10.59 5.31 7.60
N PHE A 151 11.51 6.16 7.14
CA PHE A 151 12.40 5.85 6.01
C PHE A 151 13.28 4.62 6.27
N GLU A 152 13.85 4.47 7.46
CA GLU A 152 14.71 3.33 7.81
C GLU A 152 13.93 2.01 7.78
N ASN A 153 12.67 2.03 8.24
CA ASN A 153 11.75 0.90 8.12
C ASN A 153 11.49 0.55 6.64
N CYS A 154 11.20 1.55 5.81
CA CYS A 154 10.98 1.37 4.37
C CYS A 154 12.24 0.79 3.68
N GLN A 155 13.42 1.31 4.04
CA GLN A 155 14.69 0.86 3.48
C GLN A 155 14.99 -0.59 3.85
N GLU A 156 14.71 -0.99 5.09
CA GLU A 156 14.89 -2.37 5.54
C GLU A 156 13.99 -3.34 4.77
N VAL A 157 12.70 -3.00 4.63
CA VAL A 157 11.76 -3.81 3.84
C VAL A 157 12.19 -3.87 2.38
N PHE A 158 12.62 -2.76 1.79
CA PHE A 158 13.13 -2.71 0.41
C PHE A 158 14.37 -3.61 0.21
N ASN A 159 15.32 -3.57 1.14
CA ASN A 159 16.48 -4.45 1.13
C ASN A 159 16.05 -5.92 1.17
N LYS A 160 15.03 -6.25 1.98
CA LYS A 160 14.48 -7.60 2.04
C LYS A 160 13.83 -8.04 0.72
N PHE A 161 13.11 -7.17 0.04
CA PHE A 161 12.55 -7.45 -1.29
C PHE A 161 13.64 -7.70 -2.33
N LYS A 162 14.70 -6.88 -2.30
CA LYS A 162 15.86 -7.01 -3.19
C LYS A 162 16.54 -8.37 -3.07
N GLU A 163 16.59 -8.97 -1.88
CA GLU A 163 17.12 -10.34 -1.68
C GLU A 163 16.30 -11.42 -2.40
N GLN A 164 15.00 -11.20 -2.63
CA GLN A 164 14.11 -12.21 -3.21
C GLN A 164 14.16 -12.31 -4.75
N ASN A 165 14.99 -11.48 -5.40
CA ASN A 165 15.15 -11.41 -6.86
C ASN A 165 13.85 -11.16 -7.66
N SER A 166 12.78 -10.68 -7.01
CA SER A 166 11.54 -10.32 -7.70
C SER A 166 11.57 -8.85 -8.11
N ILE A 167 11.81 -8.61 -9.41
CA ILE A 167 11.94 -7.26 -9.98
C ILE A 167 10.66 -6.47 -9.77
N LEU A 168 9.52 -7.00 -10.23
CA LEU A 168 8.21 -6.35 -10.13
C LEU A 168 7.90 -5.84 -8.71
N GLN A 169 8.01 -6.72 -7.71
CA GLN A 169 7.60 -6.39 -6.35
C GLN A 169 8.61 -5.48 -5.64
N THR A 170 9.90 -5.62 -5.95
CA THR A 170 10.93 -4.72 -5.45
C THR A 170 10.71 -3.29 -5.97
N LEU A 171 10.34 -3.14 -7.24
CA LEU A 171 10.04 -1.83 -7.83
C LEU A 171 8.78 -1.23 -7.23
N LYS A 172 7.69 -2.00 -7.14
CA LYS A 172 6.46 -1.52 -6.49
C LYS A 172 6.70 -1.05 -5.07
N CYS A 173 7.42 -1.86 -4.27
CA CYS A 173 7.82 -1.52 -2.91
C CYS A 173 8.51 -0.16 -2.83
N ALA A 174 9.48 0.13 -3.72
CA ALA A 174 10.14 1.43 -3.75
C ALA A 174 9.21 2.57 -4.21
N LEU A 175 8.44 2.38 -5.29
CA LEU A 175 7.66 3.44 -5.93
C LEU A 175 6.42 3.87 -5.15
N ILE A 176 5.88 2.97 -4.33
CA ILE A 176 4.78 3.27 -3.42
C ILE A 176 5.25 4.26 -2.35
N THR A 177 6.50 4.18 -1.89
CA THR A 177 7.05 5.15 -0.93
C THR A 177 7.18 6.54 -1.55
N ASN A 178 7.12 7.59 -0.71
CA ASN A 178 7.36 8.97 -1.12
C ASN A 178 8.85 9.37 -1.00
N HIS A 179 9.77 8.40 -1.04
CA HIS A 179 11.18 8.63 -0.77
C HIS A 179 12.03 8.55 -2.05
N ASP A 180 12.52 9.71 -2.52
CA ASP A 180 13.33 9.83 -3.74
C ASP A 180 14.62 8.98 -3.71
N ALA A 181 15.16 8.74 -2.51
CA ALA A 181 16.33 7.87 -2.33
C ALA A 181 16.03 6.42 -2.74
N LEU A 182 14.87 5.88 -2.35
CA LEU A 182 14.44 4.53 -2.73
C LEU A 182 14.09 4.45 -4.22
N HIS A 183 13.50 5.51 -4.80
CA HIS A 183 13.26 5.58 -6.24
C HIS A 183 14.58 5.55 -7.02
N SER A 184 15.58 6.29 -6.57
CA SER A 184 16.91 6.30 -7.18
C SER A 184 17.59 4.93 -7.11
N GLU A 185 17.42 4.20 -6.00
CA GLU A 185 17.91 2.82 -5.88
C GLU A 185 17.16 1.84 -6.78
N ALA A 186 15.83 1.95 -6.86
CA ALA A 186 15.02 1.16 -7.79
C ALA A 186 15.44 1.36 -9.25
N VAL A 187 15.68 2.62 -9.67
CA VAL A 187 16.19 2.93 -11.01
C VAL A 187 17.59 2.37 -11.25
N LYS A 188 18.49 2.40 -10.24
CA LYS A 188 19.81 1.76 -10.35
C LYS A 188 19.69 0.24 -10.53
N LEU A 189 18.77 -0.40 -9.80
CA LEU A 189 18.48 -1.83 -9.97
C LEU A 189 17.99 -2.11 -11.39
N LEU A 190 17.05 -1.31 -11.91
CA LEU A 190 16.56 -1.43 -13.28
C LEU A 190 17.68 -1.35 -14.33
N LYS A 191 18.58 -0.37 -14.20
CA LYS A 191 19.72 -0.20 -15.13
C LYS A 191 20.72 -1.35 -15.07
N SER A 192 20.79 -2.06 -13.94
CA SER A 192 21.67 -3.22 -13.79
C SER A 192 21.08 -4.52 -14.35
N ILE A 193 19.78 -4.56 -14.60
CA ILE A 193 19.09 -5.75 -15.12
C ILE A 193 19.21 -5.76 -16.65
N PRO A 194 19.75 -6.84 -17.25
CA PRO A 194 20.09 -6.87 -18.66
C PRO A 194 18.89 -7.06 -19.60
N LYS A 195 17.77 -7.61 -19.10
CA LYS A 195 16.56 -7.81 -19.90
C LYS A 195 15.34 -7.90 -19.00
N VAL A 196 14.31 -7.10 -19.29
CA VAL A 196 13.02 -7.13 -18.60
C VAL A 196 12.04 -7.97 -19.42
N THR A 197 11.33 -8.91 -18.78
CA THR A 197 10.31 -9.76 -19.42
C THR A 197 8.90 -9.26 -19.13
N ALA A 198 7.89 -9.79 -19.83
CA ALA A 198 6.49 -9.41 -19.63
C ALA A 198 5.94 -9.78 -18.24
N ASP A 199 6.61 -10.67 -17.50
CA ASP A 199 6.25 -11.05 -16.13
C ASP A 199 6.80 -10.07 -15.07
N ASP A 200 7.70 -9.17 -15.46
CA ASP A 200 8.41 -8.25 -14.56
C ASP A 200 7.72 -6.89 -14.40
N TYR A 201 6.64 -6.63 -15.14
CA TYR A 201 5.85 -5.40 -15.04
C TYR A 201 4.35 -5.67 -15.16
N ASP A 202 3.55 -4.80 -14.55
CA ASP A 202 2.10 -4.78 -14.68
C ASP A 202 1.58 -3.34 -14.78
N CYS A 203 0.30 -3.18 -15.09
CA CYS A 203 -0.32 -1.86 -15.30
C CYS A 203 -0.18 -0.95 -14.06
N GLU A 204 -0.20 -1.53 -12.86
CA GLU A 204 -0.05 -0.79 -11.61
C GLU A 204 1.37 -0.24 -11.45
N LEU A 205 2.40 -1.04 -11.76
CA LEU A 205 3.79 -0.56 -11.76
C LEU A 205 3.98 0.57 -12.79
N LEU A 206 3.41 0.42 -13.99
CA LEU A 206 3.52 1.43 -15.05
C LEU A 206 2.83 2.73 -14.64
N ASP A 207 1.66 2.66 -14.00
CA ASP A 207 0.97 3.82 -13.43
C ASP A 207 1.79 4.50 -12.32
N LEU A 208 2.39 3.73 -11.42
CA LEU A 208 3.26 4.27 -10.36
C LEU A 208 4.48 5.02 -10.93
N ILE A 209 5.10 4.49 -11.99
CA ILE A 209 6.22 5.17 -12.67
C ILE A 209 5.78 6.54 -13.22
N LEU A 210 4.59 6.60 -13.83
CA LEU A 210 4.03 7.83 -14.38
C LEU A 210 3.71 8.84 -13.27
N LYS A 211 3.01 8.41 -12.21
CA LYS A 211 2.67 9.23 -11.04
C LYS A 211 3.88 9.84 -10.36
N ARG A 212 5.01 9.12 -10.35
CA ARG A 212 6.29 9.60 -9.76
C ARG A 212 7.20 10.37 -10.73
N SER A 213 6.75 10.65 -11.95
CA SER A 213 7.56 11.36 -12.97
C SER A 213 8.91 10.69 -13.28
N LEU A 214 9.00 9.37 -13.13
CA LEU A 214 10.27 8.64 -13.31
C LEU A 214 10.56 8.27 -14.77
N THR A 215 9.67 8.63 -15.70
CA THR A 215 9.77 8.33 -17.14
C THR A 215 11.12 8.72 -17.75
N VAL A 216 11.68 9.87 -17.33
CA VAL A 216 12.99 10.34 -17.78
C VAL A 216 14.13 9.40 -17.36
N GLN A 217 14.04 8.84 -16.15
CA GLN A 217 15.13 8.05 -15.58
C GLN A 217 15.18 6.62 -16.15
N ILE A 218 14.06 6.17 -16.73
CA ILE A 218 13.91 4.84 -17.33
C ILE A 218 14.10 4.81 -18.85
N ILE A 219 14.39 5.95 -19.52
CA ILE A 219 14.55 6.03 -20.99
C ILE A 219 15.56 5.00 -21.51
N SER A 220 16.64 4.77 -20.75
CA SER A 220 17.70 3.81 -21.11
C SER A 220 17.38 2.35 -20.75
N THR A 221 16.19 2.07 -20.23
CA THR A 221 15.78 0.73 -19.76
C THR A 221 14.68 0.14 -20.65
N ASP A 222 14.59 -1.19 -20.69
CA ASP A 222 13.57 -1.91 -21.48
C ASP A 222 12.12 -1.61 -21.04
N LEU A 223 11.92 -1.01 -19.85
CA LEU A 223 10.61 -0.58 -19.35
C LEU A 223 10.07 0.69 -20.01
N TYR A 224 10.90 1.47 -20.71
CA TYR A 224 10.44 2.70 -21.36
C TYR A 224 9.34 2.43 -22.40
N LYS A 225 9.54 1.42 -23.26
CA LYS A 225 8.57 1.08 -24.30
C LYS A 225 7.20 0.65 -23.71
N PRO A 226 7.13 -0.29 -22.74
CA PRO A 226 5.88 -0.62 -22.05
C PRO A 226 5.18 0.58 -21.39
N VAL A 227 5.92 1.51 -20.79
CA VAL A 227 5.32 2.72 -20.17
C VAL A 227 4.68 3.63 -21.22
N ILE A 228 5.34 3.82 -22.36
CA ILE A 228 4.78 4.62 -23.46
C ILE A 228 3.57 3.94 -24.11
N GLU A 229 3.64 2.62 -24.32
CA GLU A 229 2.49 1.86 -24.81
C GLU A 229 1.31 1.97 -23.84
N PHE A 230 1.54 1.79 -22.54
CA PHE A 230 0.49 1.96 -21.52
C PHE A 230 -0.08 3.38 -21.51
N LEU A 231 0.77 4.41 -21.58
CA LEU A 231 0.34 5.80 -21.67
C LEU A 231 -0.57 6.03 -22.88
N LEU A 232 -0.25 5.44 -24.04
CA LEU A 232 -1.06 5.54 -25.26
C LEU A 232 -2.43 4.87 -25.07
N HIS A 233 -2.48 3.66 -24.49
CA HIS A 233 -3.75 2.96 -24.23
C HIS A 233 -4.62 3.72 -23.21
N CYS A 234 -4.02 4.32 -22.18
CA CYS A 234 -4.74 5.15 -21.20
C CYS A 234 -5.31 6.45 -21.79
N GLN A 235 -4.87 6.89 -22.98
CA GLN A 235 -5.47 8.05 -23.66
C GLN A 235 -6.71 7.69 -24.47
N ASP A 236 -6.76 6.48 -25.02
CA ASP A 236 -7.91 6.01 -25.81
C ASP A 236 -9.11 5.71 -24.90
N ASP A 237 -8.84 5.22 -23.69
CA ASP A 237 -9.84 5.02 -22.64
C ASP A 237 -10.12 6.34 -21.91
N ASN A 238 -11.05 7.12 -22.46
CA ASN A 238 -11.58 8.41 -21.95
C ASN A 238 -12.24 8.36 -20.53
N VAL A 239 -11.89 7.38 -19.68
CA VAL A 239 -12.73 6.94 -18.55
C VAL A 239 -12.13 7.23 -17.16
N GLN A 240 -10.87 7.65 -17.00
CA GLN A 240 -10.29 7.80 -15.63
C GLN A 240 -9.55 9.12 -15.38
N GLU A 241 -10.00 9.82 -14.33
CA GLU A 241 -9.59 11.18 -13.91
C GLU A 241 -8.17 11.29 -13.32
N ASP A 242 -7.46 10.17 -13.13
CA ASP A 242 -6.25 10.09 -12.29
C ASP A 242 -4.95 9.75 -13.04
N TYR A 243 -5.00 9.61 -14.37
CA TYR A 243 -3.80 9.33 -15.16
C TYR A 243 -3.05 10.60 -15.54
N LYS A 244 -1.73 10.49 -15.53
CA LYS A 244 -0.86 11.59 -15.94
C LYS A 244 -1.02 11.87 -17.43
N ILE A 245 -1.42 13.10 -17.75
CA ILE A 245 -1.67 13.55 -19.12
C ILE A 245 -0.37 13.47 -19.93
N MET A 246 -0.42 12.91 -21.14
CA MET A 246 0.75 12.77 -22.03
C MET A 246 1.50 14.09 -22.27
N ASP A 247 0.83 15.24 -22.29
CA ASP A 247 1.47 16.55 -22.42
C ASP A 247 2.42 16.86 -21.25
N THR A 248 2.09 16.42 -20.04
CA THR A 248 2.97 16.56 -18.88
C THR A 248 4.20 15.67 -18.99
N VAL A 249 4.03 14.44 -19.49
CA VAL A 249 5.15 13.50 -19.75
C VAL A 249 6.06 14.03 -20.86
N ILE A 250 5.49 14.55 -21.96
CA ILE A 250 6.26 15.18 -23.05
C ILE A 250 7.04 16.39 -22.53
N LYS A 251 6.40 17.23 -21.70
CA LYS A 251 7.05 18.39 -21.09
C LYS A 251 8.22 17.98 -20.20
N GLU A 252 8.05 16.98 -19.34
CA GLU A 252 9.11 16.47 -18.47
C GLU A 252 10.28 15.88 -19.25
N ILE A 253 10.01 15.13 -20.33
CA ILE A 253 11.06 14.57 -21.20
C ILE A 253 11.82 15.68 -21.93
N ASN A 254 11.11 16.72 -22.38
CA ASN A 254 11.72 17.88 -23.04
C ASN A 254 12.58 18.71 -22.06
N GLU A 255 12.09 18.96 -20.85
CA GLU A 255 12.83 19.65 -19.78
C GLU A 255 14.09 18.88 -19.35
N ALA A 256 14.06 17.55 -19.43
CA ALA A 256 15.22 16.70 -19.20
C ALA A 256 16.23 16.66 -20.37
N GLY A 257 15.96 17.35 -21.49
CA GLY A 257 16.86 17.46 -22.64
C GLY A 257 16.72 16.34 -23.68
N TYR A 258 15.73 15.45 -23.53
CA TYR A 258 15.43 14.38 -24.48
C TYR A 258 14.45 14.85 -25.56
N CYS A 259 14.86 15.86 -26.33
CA CYS A 259 14.00 16.54 -27.30
C CYS A 259 13.51 15.62 -28.44
N PHE A 260 14.31 14.60 -28.81
CA PHE A 260 13.95 13.67 -29.88
C PHE A 260 12.83 12.72 -29.46
N GLU A 261 12.90 12.19 -28.25
CA GLU A 261 11.88 11.33 -27.65
C GLU A 261 10.60 12.12 -27.39
N ALA A 262 10.70 13.33 -26.81
CA ALA A 262 9.56 14.23 -26.62
C ALA A 262 8.89 14.59 -27.96
N GLY A 263 9.68 14.89 -29.00
CA GLY A 263 9.18 15.14 -30.34
C GLY A 263 8.50 13.91 -30.96
N SER A 264 9.06 12.72 -30.77
CA SER A 264 8.48 11.46 -31.26
C SER A 264 7.14 11.15 -30.60
N LEU A 265 7.04 11.33 -29.28
CA LEU A 265 5.77 11.18 -28.55
C LEU A 265 4.72 12.21 -28.97
N SER A 266 5.13 13.47 -29.16
CA SER A 266 4.24 14.52 -29.69
C SER A 266 3.73 14.17 -31.08
N LEU A 267 4.59 13.60 -31.95
CA LEU A 267 4.18 13.15 -33.28
C LEU A 267 3.21 11.98 -33.22
N ILE A 268 3.41 11.02 -32.32
CA ILE A 268 2.50 9.88 -32.12
C ILE A 268 1.12 10.38 -31.67
N LYS A 269 1.05 11.32 -30.73
CA LYS A 269 -0.20 11.97 -30.31
C LYS A 269 -0.91 12.70 -31.47
N THR A 270 -0.16 13.41 -32.32
CA THR A 270 -0.76 14.09 -33.48
C THR A 270 -1.12 13.15 -34.64
N SER A 271 -0.42 12.02 -34.79
CA SER A 271 -0.58 11.10 -35.91
C SER A 271 -1.65 10.03 -35.68
N THR A 272 -1.90 9.63 -34.43
CA THR A 272 -3.10 8.84 -34.02
C THR A 272 -4.40 9.54 -34.41
N HIS A 273 -4.38 10.87 -34.55
CA HIS A 273 -5.47 11.68 -35.08
C HIS A 273 -5.30 12.09 -36.56
N SER A 274 -4.47 11.46 -37.41
CA SER A 274 -4.25 11.95 -38.79
C SER A 274 -5.54 12.13 -39.63
N GLY A 275 -6.54 11.25 -39.44
CA GLY A 275 -7.88 11.41 -40.05
C GLY A 275 -8.67 12.59 -39.45
N LEU A 276 -8.52 12.84 -38.15
CA LEU A 276 -9.20 13.90 -37.39
C LEU A 276 -8.49 15.26 -37.48
N SER A 277 -7.18 15.30 -37.71
CA SER A 277 -6.42 16.54 -37.92
C SER A 277 -6.73 17.10 -39.30
N THR A 278 -6.90 16.23 -40.30
CA THR A 278 -7.39 16.60 -41.63
C THR A 278 -8.83 17.08 -41.56
N PHE A 279 -9.70 16.39 -40.80
CA PHE A 279 -11.09 16.81 -40.58
C PHE A 279 -11.21 18.12 -39.80
N SER A 280 -10.45 18.30 -38.71
CA SER A 280 -10.45 19.52 -37.90
C SER A 280 -9.84 20.70 -38.67
N SER A 281 -8.80 20.46 -39.47
CA SER A 281 -8.25 21.47 -40.38
C SER A 281 -9.26 21.82 -41.47
N ALA A 282 -9.98 20.84 -42.02
CA ALA A 282 -11.04 21.08 -43.00
C ALA A 282 -12.24 21.84 -42.40
N ILE A 283 -12.66 21.53 -41.17
CA ILE A 283 -13.70 22.28 -40.45
C ILE A 283 -13.26 23.71 -40.18
N ARG A 284 -12.01 23.93 -39.78
CA ARG A 284 -11.50 25.29 -39.52
C ARG A 284 -11.46 26.15 -40.78
N ILE A 285 -11.17 25.54 -41.94
CA ILE A 285 -11.21 26.20 -43.24
C ILE A 285 -12.65 26.49 -43.69
N LEU A 286 -13.63 25.71 -43.26
CA LEU A 286 -15.07 25.93 -43.56
C LEU A 286 -15.74 26.98 -42.66
N GLN A 287 -15.05 27.47 -41.63
CA GLN A 287 -15.55 28.52 -40.72
C GLN A 287 -14.95 29.91 -41.00
N GLU A 288 -14.03 30.03 -41.97
CA GLU A 288 -13.62 31.30 -42.60
C GLU A 288 -14.48 31.59 -43.85
#